data_AF-W7PYN1-F1
#
_entry.id   AF-W7PYN1-F1
#
_cell.length_a   1.000
_cell.length_b   1.000
_cell.length_c   1.000
_cell.angle_alpha   90.00
_cell.angle_beta   90.00
_cell.angle_gamma   90.00
#
_symmetry.space_group_name_H-M   'P 1'
#
loop_
_entity.id
_entity.type
_entity.pdbx_description
1 polymer ?
#
loop_
_entity_poly.entity_id
_entity_poly.type
_entity_poly.pdbx_seq_one_letter_code
_entity_poly.pdbx_strand_id
1 'polypeptide(L)'
;MTPDQRLALIELALPVLRQLTTAQFAGFRACLARLMAEEAQPGALQWALHRLVLVGSEGPRHRRHRHRHLAEQDAAVACLLSSLARAGDVDEAEARDAFQSALQTLPITPAYMDRLAAPTELDQAMEQLLQLRDDDKVLLLDAMARCVCHDGHIAPGEAEMLRAVAWSMGCPLPATAAD
;
A
#
# COMPACT_ATOMS: atom_id res chain seq x y z
N MET A 1 5.45 5.33 19.80
CA MET A 1 5.62 5.93 18.46
C MET A 1 4.21 6.14 17.95
N THR A 2 3.78 7.38 17.71
CA THR A 2 2.44 7.59 17.14
C THR A 2 2.43 7.16 15.68
N PRO A 3 1.26 6.77 15.13
CA PRO A 3 1.09 6.43 13.72
C PRO A 3 1.84 7.37 12.74
N ASP A 4 1.60 8.68 12.86
CA ASP A 4 2.24 9.69 12.00
C ASP A 4 3.77 9.77 12.12
N GLN A 5 4.35 9.35 13.25
CA GLN A 5 5.80 9.35 13.45
C GLN A 5 6.49 8.19 12.74
N ARG A 6 5.79 7.08 12.50
CA ARG A 6 6.41 5.86 11.94
C ARG A 6 6.91 6.11 10.52
N LEU A 7 6.04 6.66 9.68
CA LEU A 7 6.37 6.98 8.29
C LEU A 7 7.52 8.00 8.23
N ALA A 8 7.43 9.08 9.01
CA ALA A 8 8.46 10.10 9.07
C ALA A 8 9.84 9.54 9.49
N LEU A 9 9.86 8.65 10.47
CA LEU A 9 11.10 7.99 10.90
C LEU A 9 11.68 7.07 9.82
N ILE A 10 10.84 6.35 9.08
CA ILE A 10 11.30 5.54 7.95
C ILE A 10 11.92 6.45 6.89
N GLU A 11 11.22 7.52 6.49
CA GLU A 11 11.71 8.47 5.48
C GLU A 11 13.06 9.08 5.86
N LEU A 12 13.25 9.43 7.13
CA LEU A 12 14.54 9.92 7.65
C LEU A 12 15.64 8.86 7.63
N ALA A 13 15.30 7.57 7.81
CA ALA A 13 16.24 6.47 7.80
C ALA A 13 16.64 6.03 6.38
N LEU A 14 15.76 6.19 5.38
CA LEU A 14 15.99 5.71 4.00
C LEU A 14 17.34 6.16 3.38
N PRO A 15 17.79 7.44 3.51
CA PRO A 15 19.08 7.86 2.95
C PRO A 15 20.28 7.13 3.55
N VAL A 16 20.21 6.74 4.83
CA VAL A 16 21.25 5.98 5.51
C VAL A 16 21.18 4.50 5.11
N LEU A 17 19.98 3.94 5.03
CA LEU A 17 19.78 2.56 4.58
C LEU A 17 20.24 2.33 3.13
N ARG A 18 20.13 3.35 2.28
CA ARG A 18 20.68 3.34 0.91
C ARG A 18 22.21 3.25 0.83
N GLN A 19 22.91 3.58 1.91
CA GLN A 19 24.38 3.51 1.98
C GLN A 19 24.89 2.13 2.38
N LEU A 20 24.00 1.20 2.74
CA LEU A 20 24.38 -0.18 3.07
C LEU A 20 25.00 -0.86 1.84
N THR A 21 26.11 -1.58 2.07
CA THR A 21 26.67 -2.48 1.07
C THR A 21 25.70 -3.61 0.75
N THR A 22 25.84 -4.26 -0.41
CA THR A 22 24.97 -5.38 -0.81
C THR A 22 24.87 -6.48 0.25
N ALA A 23 25.97 -6.81 0.93
CA ALA A 23 26.00 -7.81 2.00
C ALA A 23 25.25 -7.33 3.26
N GLN A 24 25.45 -6.07 3.66
CA GLN A 24 24.73 -5.48 4.81
C GLN A 24 23.24 -5.37 4.53
N PHE A 25 22.86 -4.95 3.32
CA PHE A 25 21.47 -4.87 2.90
C PHE A 25 20.81 -6.25 2.89
N ALA A 26 21.50 -7.29 2.42
CA ALA A 26 20.99 -8.66 2.47
C ALA A 26 20.71 -9.13 3.90
N GLY A 27 21.62 -8.84 4.84
CA GLY A 27 21.42 -9.14 6.27
C GLY A 27 20.26 -8.35 6.88
N PHE A 28 20.17 -7.05 6.58
CA PHE A 28 19.06 -6.19 7.00
C PHE A 28 17.71 -6.69 6.47
N ARG A 29 17.62 -7.01 5.18
CA ARG A 29 16.43 -7.58 4.54
C ARG A 29 16.01 -8.90 5.18
N ALA A 30 16.96 -9.78 5.48
CA ALA A 30 16.67 -11.04 6.17
C ALA A 30 16.15 -10.81 7.60
N CYS A 31 16.68 -9.82 8.31
CA CYS A 31 16.18 -9.44 9.63
C CYS A 31 14.73 -8.91 9.57
N LEU A 32 14.44 -7.99 8.64
CA LEU A 32 13.10 -7.46 8.43
C LEU A 32 12.09 -8.55 8.05
N ALA A 33 12.46 -9.47 7.16
CA ALA A 33 11.59 -10.58 6.78
C ALA A 33 11.27 -11.51 7.96
N ARG A 34 12.23 -11.74 8.86
CA ARG A 34 12.00 -12.50 10.10
C ARG A 34 11.08 -11.76 11.05
N LEU A 35 11.23 -10.45 11.21
CA LEU A 35 10.34 -9.65 12.06
C LEU A 35 8.89 -9.75 11.59
N MET A 36 8.65 -9.62 10.28
CA MET A 36 7.30 -9.83 9.74
C MET A 36 6.76 -11.24 9.97
N ALA A 37 7.61 -12.27 9.87
CA ALA A 37 7.18 -13.66 10.04
C ALA A 37 6.80 -14.01 11.49
N GLU A 38 7.34 -13.29 12.47
CA GLU A 38 7.01 -13.45 13.89
C GLU A 38 5.75 -12.66 14.29
N GLU A 39 5.23 -11.80 13.41
CA GLU A 39 3.93 -11.17 13.64
C GLU A 39 2.82 -12.22 13.46
N ALA A 40 1.99 -12.42 14.50
CA ALA A 40 0.95 -13.43 14.49
C ALA A 40 -0.08 -13.23 13.35
N GLN A 41 -0.34 -11.97 12.99
CA GLN A 41 -1.13 -11.57 11.84
C GLN A 41 -0.57 -10.24 11.31
N PRO A 42 0.40 -10.25 10.38
CA PRO A 42 0.91 -9.01 9.80
C PRO A 42 -0.23 -8.35 9.01
N GLY A 43 -0.77 -7.28 9.56
CA GLY A 43 -1.81 -6.48 8.92
C GLY A 43 -1.30 -5.82 7.64
N ALA A 44 -2.24 -5.32 6.84
CA ALA A 44 -1.91 -4.64 5.59
C ALA A 44 -0.99 -3.42 5.80
N LEU A 45 -1.12 -2.73 6.93
CA LEU A 45 -0.24 -1.64 7.32
C LEU A 45 1.20 -2.10 7.55
N GLN A 46 1.42 -3.19 8.30
CA GLN A 46 2.75 -3.73 8.57
C GLN A 46 3.44 -4.17 7.28
N TRP A 47 2.70 -4.81 6.37
CA TRP A 47 3.17 -5.08 5.02
C TRP A 47 3.59 -3.79 4.29
N ALA A 48 2.75 -2.76 4.30
CA ALA A 48 3.03 -1.51 3.59
C ALA A 48 4.30 -0.81 4.12
N LEU A 49 4.47 -0.76 5.45
CA LEU A 49 5.66 -0.18 6.10
C LEU A 49 6.92 -0.98 5.79
N HIS A 50 6.86 -2.31 5.85
CA HIS A 50 8.00 -3.16 5.49
C HIS A 50 8.40 -2.97 4.03
N ARG A 51 7.42 -2.94 3.12
CA ARG A 51 7.65 -2.70 1.70
C ARG A 51 8.28 -1.33 1.45
N LEU A 52 7.80 -0.29 2.13
CA LEU A 52 8.35 1.05 2.07
C LEU A 52 9.85 1.06 2.42
N VAL A 53 10.22 0.42 3.54
CA VAL A 53 11.63 0.31 3.96
C VAL A 53 12.46 -0.42 2.92
N LEU A 54 11.99 -1.56 2.40
CA LEU A 54 12.73 -2.33 1.41
C LEU A 54 12.91 -1.58 0.09
N VAL A 55 11.82 -1.11 -0.51
CA VAL A 55 11.86 -0.40 -1.80
C VAL A 55 12.64 0.92 -1.67
N GLY A 56 12.47 1.62 -0.55
CA GLY A 56 13.24 2.84 -0.23
C GLY A 56 14.74 2.60 -0.15
N SER A 57 15.14 1.54 0.55
CA SER A 57 16.54 1.18 0.72
C SER A 57 17.20 0.72 -0.59
N GLU A 58 16.45 0.06 -1.47
CA GLU A 58 16.97 -0.46 -2.75
C GLU A 58 17.16 0.62 -3.83
N GLY A 59 16.54 1.79 -3.65
CA GLY A 59 16.64 2.87 -4.64
C GLY A 59 15.63 2.79 -5.78
N PRO A 60 15.65 3.77 -6.71
CA PRO A 60 14.81 3.73 -7.90
C PRO A 60 15.20 2.52 -8.75
N ARG A 61 14.34 1.51 -8.79
CA ARG A 61 14.50 0.38 -9.71
C ARG A 61 13.96 0.79 -11.07
N HIS A 62 14.77 0.67 -12.13
CA HIS A 62 14.28 0.74 -13.50
C HIS A 62 13.35 -0.45 -13.78
N ARG A 63 12.09 -0.33 -13.38
CA ARG A 63 11.06 -1.30 -13.73
C ARG A 63 10.68 -1.06 -15.18
N ARG A 64 10.65 -2.13 -15.98
CA ARG A 64 10.08 -2.04 -17.34
C ARG A 64 8.60 -1.71 -17.19
N HIS A 65 8.22 -0.48 -17.49
CA HIS A 65 6.83 -0.07 -17.56
C HIS A 65 6.15 -0.93 -18.62
N ARG A 66 5.17 -1.73 -18.19
CA ARG A 66 4.36 -2.53 -19.12
C ARG A 66 3.08 -1.82 -19.54
N HIS A 67 2.92 -0.54 -19.19
CA HIS A 67 1.76 0.31 -19.52
C HIS A 67 0.43 -0.46 -19.41
N ARG A 68 0.26 -1.23 -18.34
CA ARG A 68 -0.95 -2.04 -18.14
C ARG A 68 -2.14 -1.15 -17.86
N HIS A 69 -3.32 -1.62 -18.24
CA HIS A 69 -4.57 -0.94 -17.96
C HIS A 69 -5.14 -1.40 -16.62
N LEU A 70 -5.67 -0.46 -15.83
CA LEU A 70 -6.35 -0.77 -14.56
C LEU A 70 -7.52 -1.73 -14.76
N ALA A 71 -8.18 -1.61 -15.92
CA ALA A 71 -9.31 -2.43 -16.33
C ALA A 71 -9.02 -3.95 -16.41
N GLU A 72 -7.75 -4.34 -16.40
CA GLU A 72 -7.31 -5.74 -16.51
C GLU A 72 -6.71 -6.26 -15.18
N GLN A 73 -6.76 -5.48 -14.10
CA GLN A 73 -6.08 -5.79 -12.83
C GLN A 73 -7.07 -6.03 -11.67
N ASP A 74 -8.28 -6.54 -11.94
CA ASP A 74 -9.35 -6.72 -10.96
C ASP A 74 -8.89 -7.40 -9.66
N ALA A 75 -8.19 -8.54 -9.77
CA ALA A 75 -7.74 -9.29 -8.60
C ALA A 75 -6.71 -8.52 -7.75
N ALA A 76 -5.80 -7.77 -8.40
CA ALA A 76 -4.81 -6.97 -7.70
C ALA A 76 -5.44 -5.76 -7.02
N VAL A 77 -6.40 -5.11 -7.69
CA VAL A 77 -7.17 -3.99 -7.13
C VAL A 77 -8.04 -4.46 -5.96
N ALA A 78 -8.74 -5.60 -6.09
CA ALA A 78 -9.51 -6.22 -5.02
C ALA A 78 -8.64 -6.44 -3.78
N CYS A 79 -7.49 -7.10 -3.95
CA CYS A 79 -6.54 -7.39 -2.88
C CYS A 79 -6.12 -6.11 -2.15
N LEU A 80 -5.67 -5.09 -2.90
CA LEU A 80 -5.19 -3.85 -2.29
C LEU A 80 -6.30 -3.08 -1.57
N LEU A 81 -7.46 -2.89 -2.19
CA LEU A 81 -8.56 -2.10 -1.62
C LEU A 81 -9.22 -2.80 -0.44
N SER A 82 -9.44 -4.12 -0.51
CA SER A 82 -9.99 -4.88 0.62
C SER A 82 -9.03 -4.91 1.81
N SER A 83 -7.72 -4.82 1.57
CA SER A 83 -6.72 -4.68 2.64
C SER A 83 -6.67 -3.27 3.21
N LEU A 84 -6.80 -2.24 2.37
CA LEU A 84 -6.85 -0.85 2.81
C LEU A 84 -8.09 -0.57 3.67
N ALA A 85 -9.25 -1.05 3.25
CA ALA A 85 -10.52 -0.87 3.95
C ALA A 85 -10.55 -1.49 5.37
N ARG A 86 -9.61 -2.40 5.67
CA ARG A 86 -9.45 -3.01 7.00
C ARG A 86 -8.31 -2.40 7.82
N ALA A 87 -7.52 -1.49 7.24
CA ALA A 87 -6.32 -0.96 7.88
C ALA A 87 -6.65 -0.07 9.11
N GLY A 88 -7.90 0.38 9.24
CA GLY A 88 -8.41 1.16 10.37
C GLY A 88 -8.85 0.36 11.59
N ASP A 89 -8.76 -0.98 11.57
CA ASP A 89 -9.31 -1.85 12.64
C ASP A 89 -10.83 -1.67 12.85
N VAL A 90 -11.53 -1.50 11.72
CA VAL A 90 -12.98 -1.34 11.62
C VAL A 90 -13.68 -2.70 11.55
N ASP A 91 -15.01 -2.72 11.72
CA ASP A 91 -15.77 -3.94 11.51
C ASP A 91 -15.92 -4.31 10.01
N GLU A 92 -16.31 -5.54 9.72
CA GLU A 92 -16.43 -6.02 8.33
C GLU A 92 -17.55 -5.33 7.53
N ALA A 93 -18.55 -4.73 8.18
CA ALA A 93 -19.59 -3.99 7.47
C ALA A 93 -19.04 -2.65 6.99
N GLU A 94 -18.37 -1.92 7.88
CA GLU A 94 -17.69 -0.66 7.59
C GLU A 94 -16.59 -0.84 6.53
N ALA A 95 -15.77 -1.89 6.64
CA ALA A 95 -14.77 -2.21 5.61
C ALA A 95 -15.39 -2.50 4.23
N ARG A 96 -16.58 -3.11 4.18
CA ARG A 96 -17.30 -3.32 2.92
C ARG A 96 -17.85 -2.01 2.34
N ASP A 97 -18.35 -1.12 3.18
CA ASP A 97 -18.86 0.19 2.77
C ASP A 97 -17.71 1.08 2.24
N ALA A 98 -16.57 1.10 2.93
CA ALA A 98 -15.34 1.75 2.47
C ALA A 98 -14.88 1.22 1.10
N PHE A 99 -14.86 -0.10 0.93
CA PHE A 99 -14.51 -0.73 -0.34
C PHE A 99 -15.49 -0.35 -1.45
N GLN A 100 -16.80 -0.33 -1.17
CA GLN A 100 -17.82 0.08 -2.15
C GLN A 100 -17.68 1.55 -2.56
N SER A 101 -17.34 2.44 -1.62
CA SER A 101 -17.04 3.85 -1.89
C SER A 101 -15.91 3.98 -2.92
N ALA A 102 -14.84 3.19 -2.76
CA ALA A 102 -13.70 3.17 -3.66
C ALA A 102 -14.07 2.79 -5.11
N LEU A 103 -15.07 1.93 -5.31
CA LEU A 103 -15.45 1.45 -6.65
C LEU A 103 -16.10 2.54 -7.51
N GLN A 104 -16.61 3.62 -6.91
CA GLN A 104 -17.34 4.67 -7.63
C GLN A 104 -16.47 5.44 -8.65
N THR A 105 -15.14 5.38 -8.50
CA THR A 105 -14.19 6.01 -9.44
C THR A 105 -13.54 5.04 -10.40
N LEU A 106 -13.68 3.74 -10.15
CA LEU A 106 -12.98 2.74 -10.92
C LEU A 106 -13.76 2.37 -12.19
N PRO A 107 -13.06 2.09 -13.31
CA PRO A 107 -13.68 1.57 -14.53
C PRO A 107 -13.97 0.07 -14.43
N ILE A 108 -13.88 -0.51 -13.22
CA ILE A 108 -14.00 -1.94 -12.92
C ILE A 108 -14.78 -2.13 -11.62
N THR A 109 -15.32 -3.33 -11.45
CA THR A 109 -16.08 -3.73 -10.27
C THR A 109 -15.45 -4.97 -9.61
N PRO A 110 -14.25 -4.85 -9.03
CA PRO A 110 -13.60 -5.95 -8.31
C PRO A 110 -14.45 -6.42 -7.13
N ALA A 111 -14.40 -7.71 -6.83
CA ALA A 111 -15.12 -8.28 -5.69
C ALA A 111 -14.34 -8.07 -4.39
N TYR A 112 -15.04 -7.69 -3.31
CA TYR A 112 -14.46 -7.61 -1.98
C TYR A 112 -13.93 -8.97 -1.52
N MET A 113 -12.74 -9.00 -0.93
CA MET A 113 -12.19 -10.21 -0.33
C MET A 113 -12.67 -10.34 1.11
N ASP A 114 -13.42 -11.40 1.43
CA ASP A 114 -13.92 -11.72 2.78
C ASP A 114 -12.85 -12.35 3.71
N ARG A 115 -11.58 -12.05 3.47
CA ARG A 115 -10.45 -12.54 4.26
C ARG A 115 -9.31 -11.54 4.20
N LEU A 116 -8.42 -11.62 5.18
CA LEU A 116 -7.14 -10.94 5.12
C LEU A 116 -6.29 -11.49 3.97
N ALA A 117 -5.69 -10.59 3.20
CA ALA A 117 -4.68 -10.94 2.22
C ALA A 117 -3.37 -11.28 2.94
N ALA A 118 -2.69 -12.35 2.52
CA ALA A 118 -1.35 -12.62 2.99
C ALA A 118 -0.37 -11.55 2.46
N PRO A 119 0.72 -11.25 3.17
CA PRO A 119 1.74 -10.30 2.70
C PRO A 119 2.28 -10.61 1.29
N THR A 120 2.38 -11.89 0.94
CA THR A 120 2.82 -12.34 -0.40
C THR A 120 1.79 -12.03 -1.49
N GLU A 121 0.50 -12.07 -1.18
CA GLU A 121 -0.57 -11.70 -2.12
C GLU A 121 -0.58 -10.20 -2.37
N LEU A 122 -0.36 -9.39 -1.33
CA LEU A 122 -0.20 -7.95 -1.44
C LEU A 122 1.06 -7.57 -2.22
N ASP A 123 2.17 -8.29 -2.01
CA ASP A 123 3.39 -8.09 -2.80
C ASP A 123 3.17 -8.34 -4.29
N GLN A 124 2.50 -9.44 -4.64
CA GLN A 124 2.16 -9.79 -6.02
C GLN A 124 1.19 -8.79 -6.65
N ALA A 125 0.14 -8.40 -5.91
CA ALA A 125 -0.81 -7.38 -6.35
C ALA A 125 -0.07 -6.07 -6.64
N MET A 126 0.78 -5.61 -5.72
CA MET A 126 1.52 -4.37 -5.88
C MET A 126 2.56 -4.46 -7.02
N GLU A 127 3.16 -5.62 -7.28
CA GLU A 127 4.02 -5.80 -8.46
C GLU A 127 3.27 -5.62 -9.79
N GLN A 128 2.01 -6.06 -9.86
CA GLN A 128 1.14 -5.85 -11.02
C GLN A 128 0.72 -4.38 -11.14
N LEU A 129 0.27 -3.78 -10.05
CA LEU A 129 -0.21 -2.39 -10.01
C LEU A 129 0.90 -1.37 -10.28
N LEU A 130 2.15 -1.66 -9.93
CA LEU A 130 3.29 -0.80 -10.30
C LEU A 130 3.57 -0.75 -11.81
N GLN A 131 3.02 -1.69 -12.58
CA GLN A 131 3.14 -1.72 -14.05
C GLN A 131 2.03 -0.95 -14.77
N LEU A 132 1.09 -0.36 -14.03
CA LEU A 132 0.05 0.49 -14.57
C LEU A 132 0.62 1.73 -15.26
N ARG A 133 -0.15 2.28 -16.20
CA ARG A 133 0.09 3.62 -16.76
C ARG A 133 -0.09 4.67 -15.67
N ASP A 134 0.55 5.83 -15.83
CA ASP A 134 0.55 6.84 -14.78
C ASP A 134 -0.86 7.38 -14.49
N ASP A 135 -1.70 7.58 -15.52
CA ASP A 135 -3.11 7.95 -15.35
C ASP A 135 -3.90 6.90 -14.55
N ASP A 136 -3.63 5.61 -14.80
CA ASP A 136 -4.29 4.49 -14.10
C ASP A 136 -3.82 4.37 -12.63
N LYS A 137 -2.57 4.76 -12.34
CA LYS A 137 -2.08 4.86 -10.94
C LYS A 137 -2.75 6.01 -10.20
N VAL A 138 -2.90 7.17 -10.84
CA VAL A 138 -3.63 8.32 -10.26
C VAL A 138 -5.07 7.92 -9.96
N LEU A 139 -5.73 7.24 -10.90
CA LEU A 139 -7.11 6.77 -10.73
C LEU A 139 -7.25 5.79 -9.56
N LEU A 140 -6.31 4.83 -9.45
CA LEU A 140 -6.27 3.91 -8.32
C LEU A 140 -6.06 4.63 -6.99
N LEU A 141 -5.18 5.64 -6.93
CA LEU A 141 -4.96 6.42 -5.72
C LEU A 141 -6.17 7.27 -5.34
N ASP A 142 -6.93 7.78 -6.31
CA ASP A 142 -8.21 8.46 -6.05
C ASP A 142 -9.26 7.48 -5.48
N ALA A 143 -9.33 6.26 -6.01
CA ALA A 143 -10.17 5.21 -5.42
C ALA A 143 -9.75 4.86 -3.98
N MET A 144 -8.45 4.75 -3.72
CA MET A 144 -7.94 4.52 -2.36
C MET A 144 -8.25 5.69 -1.42
N ALA A 145 -8.13 6.94 -1.89
CA ALA A 145 -8.53 8.12 -1.11
C ALA A 145 -10.01 8.08 -0.73
N ARG A 146 -10.90 7.74 -1.67
CA ARG A 146 -12.33 7.58 -1.38
C ARG A 146 -12.66 6.44 -0.44
N CYS A 147 -11.85 5.38 -0.46
CA CYS A 147 -11.96 4.28 0.50
C CYS A 147 -11.77 4.81 1.93
N VAL A 148 -10.69 5.55 2.16
CA VAL A 148 -10.34 6.01 3.52
C VAL A 148 -11.14 7.24 3.97
N CYS A 149 -11.72 8.01 3.05
CA CYS A 149 -12.58 9.16 3.36
C CYS A 149 -14.08 8.80 3.44
N HIS A 150 -14.45 7.53 3.34
CA HIS A 150 -15.84 7.10 3.12
C HIS A 150 -16.82 7.52 4.22
N ASP A 151 -16.36 7.53 5.48
CA ASP A 151 -17.09 7.86 6.70
C ASP A 151 -16.80 9.29 7.20
N GLY A 152 -15.90 10.02 6.51
CA GLY A 152 -15.41 11.34 6.91
C GLY A 152 -14.37 11.31 8.03
N HIS A 153 -13.86 10.14 8.43
CA HIS A 153 -12.79 9.99 9.41
C HIS A 153 -11.69 9.04 8.94
N ILE A 154 -10.55 9.59 8.54
CA ILE A 154 -9.41 8.78 8.14
C ILE A 154 -8.70 8.23 9.37
N ALA A 155 -8.76 6.92 9.60
CA ALA A 155 -8.04 6.30 10.69
C ALA A 155 -6.51 6.38 10.46
N PRO A 156 -5.68 6.50 11.51
CA PRO A 156 -4.24 6.66 11.32
C PRO A 156 -3.56 5.52 10.53
N GLY A 157 -4.06 4.28 10.69
CA GLY A 157 -3.54 3.13 9.94
C GLY A 157 -3.86 3.17 8.44
N GLU A 158 -5.03 3.70 8.09
CA GLU A 158 -5.45 3.90 6.70
C GLU A 158 -4.63 4.99 6.04
N ALA A 159 -4.44 6.13 6.72
CA ALA A 159 -3.60 7.22 6.26
C ALA A 159 -2.16 6.77 6.00
N GLU A 160 -1.56 6.02 6.93
CA GLU A 160 -0.21 5.48 6.76
C GLU A 160 -0.13 4.49 5.60
N MET A 161 -1.09 3.57 5.48
CA MET A 161 -1.09 2.59 4.39
C MET A 161 -1.26 3.28 3.03
N LEU A 162 -2.17 4.25 2.92
CA LEU A 162 -2.39 5.06 1.72
C LEU A 162 -1.10 5.80 1.32
N ARG A 163 -0.47 6.50 2.27
CA ARG A 163 0.80 7.22 2.05
C ARG A 163 1.92 6.27 1.61
N ALA A 164 2.07 5.12 2.26
CA ALA A 164 3.10 4.13 1.95
C ALA A 164 2.94 3.53 0.55
N VAL A 165 1.69 3.27 0.12
CA VAL A 165 1.38 2.79 -1.22
C VAL A 165 1.61 3.87 -2.27
N ALA A 166 1.16 5.10 -2.04
CA ALA A 166 1.39 6.23 -2.95
C ALA A 166 2.88 6.50 -3.17
N TRP A 167 3.66 6.50 -2.08
CA TRP A 167 5.11 6.58 -2.13
C TRP A 167 5.69 5.44 -2.98
N SER A 168 5.23 4.21 -2.79
CA SER A 168 5.68 3.05 -3.56
C SER A 168 5.35 3.13 -5.05
N MET A 169 4.22 3.75 -5.40
CA MET A 169 3.81 4.01 -6.79
C MET A 169 4.58 5.16 -7.45
N GLY A 170 5.24 6.02 -6.66
CA GLY A 170 5.91 7.23 -7.14
C GLY A 170 4.93 8.29 -7.63
N CYS A 171 3.70 8.30 -7.09
CA CYS A 171 2.64 9.23 -7.47
C CYS A 171 2.23 10.06 -6.25
N PRO A 172 2.01 11.38 -6.39
CA PRO A 172 1.49 12.19 -5.30
C PRO A 172 0.11 11.69 -4.87
N LEU A 173 -0.21 11.87 -3.59
CA LEU A 173 -1.58 11.67 -3.11
C LEU A 173 -2.51 12.71 -3.74
N PRO A 174 -3.74 12.32 -4.10
CA PRO A 174 -4.73 13.26 -4.60
C PRO A 174 -5.10 14.27 -3.51
N ALA A 175 -5.41 15.50 -3.90
CA ALA A 175 -5.75 16.58 -2.97
C ALA A 175 -6.97 16.27 -2.08
N THR A 176 -7.84 15.36 -2.53
CA THR A 176 -9.00 14.86 -1.79
C THR A 176 -8.66 14.08 -0.52
N ALA A 177 -7.41 13.64 -0.35
CA ALA A 177 -6.89 12.98 0.86
C ALA A 177 -5.87 13.83 1.63
N ALA A 178 -5.71 15.11 1.25
CA ALA A 178 -4.71 16.01 1.84
C ALA A 178 -5.26 16.88 2.99
N ASP A 179 -6.57 16.85 3.23
CA ASP A 179 -7.30 17.59 4.27
C ASP A 179 -7.99 16.61 5.24
#